data_AF-B4K5J0-F1
#
_entry.id   AF-B4K5J0-F1
#
_cell.length_a   1.000
_cell.length_b   1.000
_cell.length_c   1.000
_cell.angle_alpha   90.00
_cell.angle_beta   90.00
_cell.angle_gamma   90.00
#
_symmetry.space_group_name_H-M   'P 1'
#
loop_
_entity.id
_entity.type
_entity.pdbx_description
1 polymer ?
#
loop_
_entity_poly.entity_id
_entity_poly.type
_entity_poly.pdbx_seq_one_letter_code
_entity_poly.pdbx_strand_id
1 'polypeptide(L)'
;MSEGESKFGFKDMEKALETLKLLESHDMQYRKLTVRGLLGRAKRVLTMTKAADKVKNINDAIGVFEKWLEENGGGSSNKNAKTDGDDKVETVPGLGFKDKAAALATLSILEGRDPDYQRLAIKGLIGSSKRVLSGTKNEDKINSIKEGVQVLEEFLEKFETENRIKDNRAYLAHSLITKLPEPEDKLAAEFLAAYGGSKAKGNYKHLRTMYPKDDTTSWDIVRNRKIAKLLEKIKSEDAKLFDKETGAPTEIHLELIHWAYSPQTDKLKSYVEKIAKKSPEKRKLDTDSSSVDNSSSSNSESDEKSVPKKKRKEE
;
A
#
# COMPACT_ATOMS: atom_id res chain seq x y z
N MET A 1 -10.48 22.19 -51.94
CA MET A 1 -11.45 22.32 -50.83
C MET A 1 -11.64 20.95 -50.21
N SER A 2 -11.61 20.89 -48.87
CA SER A 2 -11.68 19.75 -47.93
C SER A 2 -10.42 18.90 -47.68
N GLU A 3 -9.35 19.53 -47.19
CA GLU A 3 -8.27 18.84 -46.47
C GLU A 3 -8.48 19.02 -44.96
N GLY A 4 -8.86 17.94 -44.28
CA GLY A 4 -9.14 17.97 -42.84
C GLY A 4 -9.84 16.74 -42.28
N GLU A 5 -10.16 15.73 -43.10
CA GLU A 5 -10.62 14.45 -42.57
C GLU A 5 -9.44 13.70 -41.96
N SER A 6 -9.43 13.61 -40.62
CA SER A 6 -8.48 12.75 -39.90
C SER A 6 -8.57 11.35 -40.49
N LYS A 7 -7.43 10.82 -40.95
CA LYS A 7 -7.31 9.50 -41.60
C LYS A 7 -7.85 8.33 -40.72
N PHE A 8 -7.95 8.57 -39.41
CA PHE A 8 -8.41 7.60 -38.39
C PHE A 8 -9.85 7.87 -37.97
N GLY A 9 -10.69 6.83 -37.90
CA GLY A 9 -12.13 6.98 -37.62
C GLY A 9 -12.77 5.75 -36.96
N PHE A 10 -14.08 5.87 -36.65
CA PHE A 10 -14.85 4.84 -35.93
C PHE A 10 -16.35 4.85 -36.28
N LYS A 11 -16.69 5.20 -37.53
CA LYS A 11 -18.09 5.31 -37.98
C LYS A 11 -18.85 3.98 -37.84
N ASP A 12 -18.16 2.88 -38.10
CA ASP A 12 -18.64 1.51 -38.07
C ASP A 12 -17.46 0.55 -37.80
N MET A 13 -17.77 -0.73 -37.67
CA MET A 13 -16.79 -1.79 -37.42
C MET A 13 -15.69 -1.83 -38.49
N GLU A 14 -16.06 -1.69 -39.76
CA GLU A 14 -15.12 -1.72 -40.88
C GLU A 14 -14.13 -0.56 -40.81
N LYS A 15 -14.60 0.65 -40.50
CA LYS A 15 -13.74 1.82 -40.35
C LYS A 15 -12.81 1.72 -39.14
N ALA A 16 -13.27 1.09 -38.06
CA ALA A 16 -12.42 0.80 -36.90
C ALA A 16 -11.29 -0.17 -37.25
N LEU A 17 -11.57 -1.24 -38.01
CA LEU A 17 -10.56 -2.18 -38.50
C LEU A 17 -9.58 -1.53 -39.48
N GLU A 18 -10.06 -0.72 -40.41
CA GLU A 18 -9.22 0.06 -41.32
C GLU A 18 -8.28 0.98 -40.55
N THR A 19 -8.80 1.64 -39.50
CA THR A 19 -8.01 2.50 -38.61
C THR A 19 -6.92 1.72 -37.88
N LEU A 20 -7.20 0.52 -37.39
CA LEU A 20 -6.19 -0.34 -36.75
C LEU A 20 -5.11 -0.78 -37.75
N LYS A 21 -5.49 -1.11 -38.98
CA LYS A 21 -4.56 -1.47 -40.06
C LYS A 21 -3.65 -0.30 -40.45
N LEU A 22 -4.21 0.90 -40.57
CA LEU A 22 -3.44 2.13 -40.82
C LEU A 22 -2.47 2.46 -39.70
N LEU A 23 -2.76 2.02 -38.47
CA LEU A 23 -1.91 2.21 -37.32
C LEU A 23 -0.75 1.21 -37.22
N GLU A 24 -0.74 0.12 -38.01
CA GLU A 24 0.31 -0.91 -37.94
C GLU A 24 1.72 -0.39 -38.28
N SER A 25 1.82 0.64 -39.13
CA SER A 25 3.10 1.26 -39.50
C SER A 25 3.69 2.15 -38.40
N HIS A 26 2.98 2.37 -37.31
CA HIS A 26 3.41 3.23 -36.20
C HIS A 26 3.91 2.41 -35.01
N ASP A 27 4.68 3.05 -34.13
CA ASP A 27 5.15 2.42 -32.91
C ASP A 27 3.98 2.08 -31.96
N MET A 28 4.20 1.06 -31.12
CA MET A 28 3.16 0.51 -30.26
C MET A 28 2.60 1.53 -29.25
N GLN A 29 3.39 2.51 -28.79
CA GLN A 29 2.90 3.53 -27.86
C GLN A 29 1.96 4.51 -28.58
N TYR A 30 2.33 4.98 -29.77
CA TYR A 30 1.49 5.85 -30.59
C TYR A 30 0.17 5.15 -30.97
N ARG A 31 0.23 3.88 -31.35
CA ARG A 31 -0.95 3.05 -31.63
C ARG A 31 -1.90 3.02 -30.45
N LYS A 32 -1.40 2.69 -29.26
CA LYS A 32 -2.20 2.65 -28.01
C LYS A 32 -2.84 4.00 -27.69
N LEU A 33 -2.07 5.09 -27.81
CA LEU A 33 -2.57 6.42 -27.48
C LEU A 33 -3.69 6.85 -28.44
N THR A 34 -3.50 6.57 -29.73
CA THR A 34 -4.47 6.90 -30.78
C THR A 34 -5.75 6.09 -30.63
N VAL A 35 -5.66 4.77 -30.40
CA VAL A 35 -6.83 3.91 -30.19
C VAL A 35 -7.58 4.30 -28.91
N ARG A 36 -6.88 4.64 -27.82
CA ARG A 36 -7.53 5.17 -26.59
C ARG A 36 -8.28 6.47 -26.85
N GLY A 37 -7.68 7.40 -27.60
CA GLY A 37 -8.31 8.67 -27.96
C GLY A 37 -9.57 8.46 -28.81
N LEU A 38 -9.53 7.54 -29.77
CA LEU A 38 -10.68 7.17 -30.61
C LEU A 38 -11.78 6.48 -29.80
N LEU A 39 -11.42 5.54 -28.92
CA LEU A 39 -12.36 4.87 -28.02
C LEU A 39 -13.09 5.87 -27.11
N GLY A 40 -12.38 6.83 -26.54
CA GLY A 40 -12.96 7.89 -25.72
C GLY A 40 -13.94 8.78 -26.50
N ARG A 41 -13.60 9.14 -27.75
CA ARG A 41 -14.50 9.88 -28.64
C ARG A 41 -15.72 9.05 -29.04
N ALA A 42 -15.55 7.77 -29.38
CA ALA A 42 -16.64 6.87 -29.73
C ALA A 42 -17.66 6.73 -28.60
N LYS A 43 -17.20 6.54 -27.36
CA LYS A 43 -18.06 6.48 -26.18
C LYS A 43 -18.83 7.79 -25.95
N ARG A 44 -18.22 8.94 -26.21
CA ARG A 44 -18.90 10.26 -26.11
C ARG A 44 -19.94 10.45 -27.23
N VAL A 45 -19.65 10.02 -28.46
CA VAL A 45 -20.60 10.12 -29.58
C VAL A 45 -21.79 9.17 -29.36
N LEU A 46 -21.55 7.99 -28.79
CA LEU A 46 -22.58 7.02 -28.44
C LEU A 46 -23.65 7.62 -27.50
N THR A 47 -23.25 8.38 -26.47
CA THR A 47 -24.20 8.99 -25.53
C THR A 47 -25.06 10.09 -26.16
N MET A 48 -24.63 10.67 -27.29
CA MET A 48 -25.36 11.72 -27.99
C MET A 48 -26.19 11.19 -29.17
N THR A 49 -25.98 9.92 -29.58
CA THR A 49 -26.62 9.34 -30.77
C THR A 49 -27.95 8.68 -30.40
N LYS A 50 -29.03 9.10 -31.07
CA LYS A 50 -30.39 8.57 -30.84
C LYS A 50 -30.88 7.58 -31.91
N ALA A 51 -30.22 7.53 -33.06
CA ALA A 51 -30.60 6.63 -34.15
C ALA A 51 -30.10 5.21 -33.89
N ALA A 52 -31.00 4.23 -33.83
CA ALA A 52 -30.71 2.85 -33.44
C ALA A 52 -29.62 2.19 -34.29
N ASP A 53 -29.67 2.36 -35.61
CA ASP A 53 -28.68 1.77 -36.52
C ASP A 53 -27.28 2.35 -36.32
N LYS A 54 -27.19 3.65 -36.01
CA LYS A 54 -25.90 4.32 -35.73
C LYS A 54 -25.35 3.91 -34.37
N VAL A 55 -26.21 3.72 -33.37
CA VAL A 55 -25.83 3.21 -32.04
C VAL A 55 -25.20 1.81 -32.18
N LYS A 56 -25.80 0.93 -32.97
CA LYS A 56 -25.24 -0.40 -33.25
C LYS A 56 -23.86 -0.31 -33.89
N ASN A 57 -23.72 0.46 -34.97
CA ASN A 57 -22.44 0.63 -35.67
C ASN A 57 -21.33 1.20 -34.77
N ILE A 58 -21.65 2.16 -33.89
CA ILE A 58 -20.68 2.73 -32.93
C ILE A 58 -20.31 1.71 -31.86
N ASN A 59 -21.27 0.91 -31.36
CA ASN A 59 -20.98 -0.17 -30.40
C ASN A 59 -20.07 -1.24 -31.01
N ASP A 60 -20.31 -1.62 -32.26
CA ASP A 60 -19.46 -2.59 -32.97
C ASP A 60 -18.03 -2.03 -33.16
N ALA A 61 -17.90 -0.75 -33.51
CA ALA A 61 -16.61 -0.05 -33.59
C ALA A 61 -15.88 0.03 -32.22
N ILE A 62 -16.62 0.27 -31.13
CA ILE A 62 -16.09 0.27 -29.76
C ILE A 62 -15.53 -1.11 -29.42
N GLY A 63 -16.27 -2.19 -29.71
CA GLY A 63 -15.85 -3.56 -29.44
C GLY A 63 -14.53 -3.93 -30.14
N VAL A 64 -14.33 -3.47 -31.37
CA VAL A 64 -13.07 -3.64 -32.12
C VAL A 64 -11.89 -2.99 -31.39
N PHE A 65 -12.04 -1.75 -30.93
CA PHE A 65 -10.96 -1.06 -30.21
C PHE A 65 -10.72 -1.61 -28.81
N GLU A 66 -11.75 -2.02 -28.09
CA GLU A 66 -11.61 -2.64 -26.76
C GLU A 66 -10.86 -3.96 -26.87
N LYS A 67 -11.26 -4.84 -27.80
CA LYS A 67 -10.55 -6.10 -28.07
C LYS A 67 -9.10 -5.88 -28.46
N TRP A 68 -8.84 -4.94 -29.38
CA TRP A 68 -7.46 -4.63 -29.79
C TRP A 68 -6.60 -4.09 -28.63
N LEU A 69 -7.17 -3.23 -27.79
CA LEU A 69 -6.48 -2.71 -26.60
C LEU A 69 -6.24 -3.80 -25.55
N GLU A 70 -7.15 -4.76 -25.38
CA GLU A 70 -6.95 -5.91 -24.50
C GLU A 70 -5.77 -6.78 -24.97
N GLU A 71 -5.74 -7.13 -26.25
CA GLU A 71 -4.68 -7.97 -26.85
C GLU A 71 -3.31 -7.29 -26.83
N ASN A 72 -3.27 -5.95 -26.93
CA ASN A 72 -2.02 -5.21 -27.06
C ASN A 72 -1.59 -4.52 -25.76
N GLY A 73 -2.22 -4.78 -24.61
CA GLY A 73 -1.83 -4.18 -23.33
C GLY A 73 -2.07 -2.66 -23.27
N GLY A 74 -3.13 -2.21 -23.92
CA GLY A 74 -3.65 -0.84 -23.97
C GLY A 74 -5.03 -0.67 -23.33
N GLY A 75 -5.67 -1.76 -22.89
CA GLY A 75 -6.98 -1.76 -22.22
C GLY A 75 -7.02 -0.66 -21.16
N SER A 76 -8.16 0.03 -21.06
CA SER A 76 -8.36 1.07 -20.06
C SER A 76 -7.81 0.59 -18.72
N SER A 77 -6.77 1.25 -18.24
CA SER A 77 -6.31 1.15 -16.85
C SER A 77 -7.34 1.78 -15.90
N ASN A 78 -8.63 1.52 -16.12
CA ASN A 78 -9.60 1.33 -15.06
C ASN A 78 -9.59 -0.13 -14.59
N LYS A 79 -8.40 -0.75 -14.60
CA LYS A 79 -8.03 -1.59 -13.48
C LYS A 79 -7.94 -0.65 -12.26
N ASN A 80 -9.00 -0.34 -11.49
CA ASN A 80 -9.49 -1.27 -10.50
C ASN A 80 -8.97 -2.65 -10.82
N ALA A 81 -7.71 -2.89 -10.44
CA ALA A 81 -7.18 -4.24 -10.41
C ALA A 81 -8.29 -5.04 -9.75
N LYS A 82 -9.00 -5.81 -10.56
CA LYS A 82 -9.78 -6.91 -10.08
C LYS A 82 -8.68 -7.79 -9.55
N THR A 83 -8.33 -7.57 -8.28
CA THR A 83 -7.66 -8.56 -7.45
C THR A 83 -8.70 -9.65 -7.33
N ASP A 84 -8.93 -10.39 -8.42
CA ASP A 84 -9.33 -11.79 -8.35
C ASP A 84 -8.06 -12.45 -7.81
N GLY A 85 -7.92 -12.37 -6.50
CA GLY A 85 -6.71 -12.63 -5.76
C GLY A 85 -7.07 -12.51 -4.30
N ASP A 86 -6.69 -13.54 -3.57
CA ASP A 86 -6.85 -13.82 -2.15
C ASP A 86 -6.25 -12.75 -1.20
N ASP A 87 -6.14 -11.50 -1.66
CA ASP A 87 -5.50 -10.32 -1.05
C ASP A 87 -6.45 -9.08 -1.12
N LYS A 88 -7.74 -9.30 -1.45
CA LYS A 88 -8.76 -8.26 -1.35
C LYS A 88 -9.01 -7.96 0.13
N VAL A 89 -8.54 -6.81 0.57
CA VAL A 89 -8.83 -6.30 1.91
C VAL A 89 -10.32 -6.00 2.05
N GLU A 90 -10.95 -6.61 3.04
CA GLU A 90 -12.33 -6.33 3.40
C GLU A 90 -12.48 -4.91 3.93
N THR A 91 -13.55 -4.23 3.53
CA THR A 91 -13.87 -2.90 4.03
C THR A 91 -14.46 -2.99 5.42
N VAL A 92 -14.06 -2.07 6.31
CA VAL A 92 -14.66 -1.96 7.65
C VAL A 92 -16.18 -1.75 7.52
N PRO A 93 -17.01 -2.59 8.16
CA PRO A 93 -18.46 -2.48 8.07
C PRO A 93 -18.96 -1.20 8.73
N GLY A 94 -20.07 -0.67 8.20
CA GLY A 94 -20.75 0.50 8.78
C GLY A 94 -20.13 1.86 8.44
N LEU A 95 -19.05 1.92 7.64
CA LEU A 95 -18.53 3.19 7.15
C LEU A 95 -19.44 3.81 6.08
N GLY A 96 -19.87 5.04 6.31
CA GLY A 96 -20.69 5.79 5.37
C GLY A 96 -21.65 6.75 6.06
N PHE A 97 -22.18 7.71 5.32
CA PHE A 97 -23.12 8.65 5.88
C PHE A 97 -24.16 9.08 4.84
N LYS A 98 -25.36 9.37 5.32
CA LYS A 98 -26.46 9.98 4.57
C LYS A 98 -26.91 11.31 5.18
N ASP A 99 -26.59 11.51 6.45
CA ASP A 99 -26.97 12.65 7.29
C ASP A 99 -25.90 12.86 8.38
N LYS A 100 -26.10 13.89 9.22
CA LYS A 100 -25.25 14.22 10.35
C LYS A 100 -25.08 13.08 11.36
N ALA A 101 -26.16 12.36 11.69
CA ALA A 101 -26.15 11.29 12.68
C ALA A 101 -25.32 10.08 12.19
N ALA A 102 -25.44 9.73 10.92
CA ALA A 102 -24.66 8.68 10.29
C ALA A 102 -23.17 9.06 10.15
N ALA A 103 -22.86 10.34 9.95
CA ALA A 103 -21.48 10.83 9.96
C ALA A 103 -20.84 10.67 11.36
N LEU A 104 -21.57 11.00 12.43
CA LEU A 104 -21.11 10.77 13.81
C LEU A 104 -20.93 9.28 14.11
N ALA A 105 -21.85 8.42 13.65
CA ALA A 105 -21.71 6.97 13.78
C ALA A 105 -20.46 6.45 13.05
N THR A 106 -20.16 6.97 11.86
CA THR A 106 -18.91 6.67 11.14
C THR A 106 -17.67 7.07 11.94
N LEU A 107 -17.67 8.26 12.56
CA LEU A 107 -16.55 8.69 13.40
C LEU A 107 -16.35 7.77 14.61
N SER A 108 -17.44 7.28 15.22
CA SER A 108 -17.37 6.30 16.31
C SER A 108 -16.78 4.96 15.85
N ILE A 109 -17.11 4.49 14.64
CA ILE A 109 -16.52 3.26 14.07
C ILE A 109 -15.00 3.40 13.81
N LEU A 110 -14.55 4.62 13.52
CA LEU A 110 -13.14 4.93 13.25
C LEU A 110 -12.34 5.18 14.53
N GLU A 111 -12.99 5.35 15.67
CA GLU A 111 -12.34 5.62 16.94
C GLU A 111 -11.38 4.48 17.34
N GLY A 112 -10.18 4.84 17.80
CA GLY A 112 -9.13 3.88 18.19
C GLY A 112 -8.39 3.18 17.04
N ARG A 113 -8.83 3.34 15.78
CA ARG A 113 -8.10 2.82 14.60
C ARG A 113 -6.85 3.63 14.29
N ASP A 114 -6.02 3.16 13.37
CA ASP A 114 -4.80 3.87 12.97
C ASP A 114 -5.11 5.29 12.47
N PRO A 115 -4.42 6.34 12.97
CA PRO A 115 -4.65 7.72 12.55
C PRO A 115 -4.61 7.93 11.03
N ASP A 116 -3.67 7.30 10.32
CA ASP A 116 -3.61 7.39 8.86
C ASP A 116 -4.84 6.76 8.20
N TYR A 117 -5.35 5.65 8.74
CA TYR A 117 -6.59 5.04 8.22
C TYR A 117 -7.81 5.92 8.48
N GLN A 118 -7.93 6.50 9.67
CA GLN A 118 -9.02 7.44 9.98
C GLN A 118 -9.03 8.58 8.96
N ARG A 119 -7.88 9.23 8.75
CA ARG A 119 -7.72 10.33 7.81
C ARG A 119 -8.07 9.93 6.37
N LEU A 120 -7.57 8.78 5.90
CA LEU A 120 -7.85 8.28 4.55
C LEU A 120 -9.32 7.92 4.36
N ALA A 121 -9.94 7.25 5.32
CA ALA A 121 -11.36 6.90 5.29
C ALA A 121 -12.23 8.16 5.20
N ILE A 122 -11.97 9.16 6.04
CA ILE A 122 -12.73 10.41 6.05
C ILE A 122 -12.54 11.21 4.76
N LYS A 123 -11.30 11.35 4.27
CA LYS A 123 -11.05 12.00 2.96
C LYS A 123 -11.77 11.27 1.81
N GLY A 124 -11.80 9.94 1.85
CA GLY A 124 -12.53 9.13 0.87
C GLY A 124 -14.04 9.34 0.90
N LEU A 125 -14.63 9.47 2.09
CA LEU A 125 -16.05 9.73 2.29
C LEU A 125 -16.44 11.14 1.81
N ILE A 126 -15.67 12.17 2.16
CA ILE A 126 -15.88 13.55 1.66
C ILE A 126 -15.71 13.60 0.13
N GLY A 127 -14.71 12.91 -0.43
CA GLY A 127 -14.55 12.83 -1.88
C GLY A 127 -15.73 12.13 -2.57
N SER A 128 -16.31 11.11 -1.92
CA SER A 128 -17.47 10.39 -2.43
C SER A 128 -18.75 11.22 -2.37
N SER A 129 -18.94 12.02 -1.32
CA SER A 129 -20.12 12.88 -1.18
C SER A 129 -20.22 13.93 -2.29
N LYS A 130 -19.08 14.50 -2.74
CA LYS A 130 -19.06 15.44 -3.88
C LYS A 130 -19.68 14.84 -5.15
N ARG A 131 -19.42 13.56 -5.42
CA ARG A 131 -20.03 12.84 -6.55
C ARG A 131 -21.52 12.65 -6.35
N VAL A 132 -21.96 12.25 -5.14
CA VAL A 132 -23.38 12.07 -4.82
C VAL A 132 -24.14 13.39 -4.93
N LEU A 133 -23.58 14.47 -4.41
CA LEU A 133 -24.18 15.82 -4.47
C LEU A 133 -24.39 16.27 -5.92
N SER A 134 -23.44 15.99 -6.82
CA SER A 134 -23.58 16.38 -8.24
C SER A 134 -24.76 15.74 -8.98
N GLY A 135 -25.21 14.57 -8.52
CA GLY A 135 -26.33 13.83 -9.10
C GLY A 135 -27.65 13.98 -8.34
N THR A 136 -27.65 14.63 -7.17
CA THR A 136 -28.83 14.73 -6.31
C THR A 136 -29.59 16.02 -6.61
N LYS A 137 -30.92 15.91 -6.81
CA LYS A 137 -31.81 17.07 -7.07
C LYS A 137 -32.71 17.43 -5.87
N ASN A 138 -32.78 16.57 -4.86
CA ASN A 138 -33.63 16.78 -3.70
C ASN A 138 -32.88 17.63 -2.67
N GLU A 139 -33.43 18.81 -2.35
CA GLU A 139 -32.80 19.80 -1.45
C GLU A 139 -32.62 19.28 -0.02
N ASP A 140 -33.59 18.57 0.54
CA ASP A 140 -33.49 18.02 1.90
C ASP A 140 -32.34 17.02 2.02
N LYS A 141 -32.16 16.17 0.99
CA LYS A 141 -31.04 15.22 0.92
C LYS A 141 -29.71 15.95 0.73
N ILE A 142 -29.68 16.99 -0.09
CA ILE A 142 -28.48 17.84 -0.28
C ILE A 142 -28.06 18.44 1.06
N ASN A 143 -29.01 19.03 1.81
CA ASN A 143 -28.75 19.63 3.11
C ASN A 143 -28.29 18.58 4.12
N SER A 144 -28.95 17.42 4.19
CA SER A 144 -28.55 16.30 5.05
C SER A 144 -27.13 15.83 4.78
N ILE A 145 -26.76 15.69 3.50
CA ILE A 145 -25.39 15.30 3.10
C ILE A 145 -24.40 16.40 3.46
N LYS A 146 -24.73 17.69 3.24
CA LYS A 146 -23.85 18.82 3.60
C LYS A 146 -23.58 18.87 5.11
N GLU A 147 -24.60 18.67 5.95
CA GLU A 147 -24.41 18.59 7.41
C GLU A 147 -23.49 17.43 7.81
N GLY A 148 -23.63 16.27 7.16
CA GLY A 148 -22.73 15.13 7.36
C GLY A 148 -21.29 15.45 6.93
N VAL A 149 -21.11 16.10 5.77
CA VAL A 149 -19.79 16.54 5.29
C VAL A 149 -19.13 17.49 6.27
N GLN A 150 -19.89 18.45 6.82
CA GLN A 150 -19.37 19.41 7.78
C GLN A 150 -18.79 18.71 9.03
N VAL A 151 -19.50 17.72 9.59
CA VAL A 151 -19.00 16.92 10.72
C VAL A 151 -17.66 16.23 10.39
N LEU A 152 -17.54 15.72 9.17
CA LEU A 152 -16.32 15.05 8.72
C LEU A 152 -15.17 16.04 8.45
N GLU A 153 -15.45 17.23 7.95
CA GLU A 153 -14.48 18.30 7.74
C GLU A 153 -13.96 18.86 9.06
N GLU A 154 -14.84 19.11 10.03
CA GLU A 154 -14.48 19.53 11.40
C GLU A 154 -13.58 18.48 12.07
N PHE A 155 -13.84 17.19 11.86
CA PHE A 155 -12.96 16.13 12.33
C PHE A 155 -11.56 16.21 11.70
N LEU A 156 -11.46 16.43 10.37
CA LEU A 156 -10.17 16.55 9.70
C LEU A 156 -9.40 17.79 10.14
N GLU A 157 -10.08 18.92 10.34
CA GLU A 157 -9.47 20.14 10.83
C GLU A 157 -8.86 19.93 12.22
N LYS A 158 -9.61 19.33 13.15
CA LYS A 158 -9.08 18.94 14.47
C LYS A 158 -7.92 17.96 14.35
N PHE A 159 -8.04 16.97 13.47
CA PHE A 159 -7.00 15.96 13.26
C PHE A 159 -5.67 16.57 12.81
N GLU A 160 -5.69 17.52 11.87
CA GLU A 160 -4.50 18.21 11.38
C GLU A 160 -3.98 19.23 12.43
N THR A 161 -4.87 19.95 13.11
CA THR A 161 -4.53 20.92 14.18
C THR A 161 -3.80 20.25 15.35
N GLU A 162 -4.30 19.09 15.80
CA GLU A 162 -3.69 18.27 16.86
C GLU A 162 -2.50 17.44 16.35
N ASN A 163 -2.24 17.45 15.03
CA ASN A 163 -1.17 16.69 14.39
C ASN A 163 -1.21 15.19 14.73
N ARG A 164 -2.42 14.62 14.80
CA ARG A 164 -2.68 13.22 15.23
C ARG A 164 -1.99 12.18 14.35
N ILE A 165 -1.53 12.56 13.16
CA ILE A 165 -0.75 11.68 12.29
C ILE A 165 0.56 11.21 12.94
N LYS A 166 1.13 11.99 13.87
CA LYS A 166 2.34 11.61 14.62
C LYS A 166 2.11 10.40 15.54
N ASP A 167 0.88 10.17 15.96
CA ASP A 167 0.52 9.02 16.80
C ASP A 167 0.35 7.73 15.99
N ASN A 168 0.57 7.78 14.66
CA ASN A 168 0.44 6.63 13.80
C ASN A 168 1.52 5.57 14.10
N ARG A 169 1.09 4.41 14.58
CA ARG A 169 1.96 3.32 15.01
C ARG A 169 2.15 2.31 13.88
N ALA A 170 3.01 2.66 12.93
CA ALA A 170 3.29 1.83 11.77
C ALA A 170 3.61 0.37 12.16
N TYR A 171 3.11 -0.58 11.38
CA TYR A 171 3.29 -1.99 11.63
C TYR A 171 4.72 -2.43 11.26
N LEU A 172 5.32 -3.25 12.11
CA LEU A 172 6.51 -4.00 11.77
C LEU A 172 6.15 -5.12 10.77
N ALA A 173 7.08 -5.41 9.86
CA ALA A 173 6.94 -6.55 8.97
C ALA A 173 6.90 -7.84 9.79
N HIS A 174 5.95 -8.74 9.49
CA HIS A 174 5.81 -9.99 10.22
C HIS A 174 7.11 -10.82 10.24
N SER A 175 7.84 -10.85 9.11
CA SER A 175 9.13 -11.53 8.97
C SER A 175 10.25 -10.99 9.87
N LEU A 176 10.12 -9.76 10.37
CA LEU A 176 11.05 -9.19 11.34
C LEU A 176 10.72 -9.70 12.75
N ILE A 177 9.43 -9.81 13.08
CA ILE A 177 8.94 -10.22 14.40
C ILE A 177 9.26 -11.70 14.65
N THR A 178 9.08 -12.56 13.65
CA THR A 178 9.34 -14.01 13.76
C THR A 178 10.81 -14.38 14.00
N LYS A 179 11.73 -13.42 13.90
CA LYS A 179 13.16 -13.62 14.19
C LYS A 179 13.51 -13.32 15.64
N LEU A 180 12.54 -12.91 16.44
CA LEU A 180 12.67 -12.55 17.84
C LEU A 180 11.90 -13.55 18.71
N PRO A 181 12.17 -13.58 20.03
CA PRO A 181 11.47 -14.48 20.95
C PRO A 181 9.95 -14.33 20.87
N GLU A 182 9.24 -15.46 21.00
CA GLU A 182 7.78 -15.50 21.00
C GLU A 182 7.18 -14.80 22.24
N PRO A 183 5.96 -14.25 22.13
CA PRO A 183 5.28 -13.65 23.27
C PRO A 183 4.88 -14.67 24.34
N GLU A 184 5.09 -14.32 25.60
CA GLU A 184 4.50 -15.05 26.74
C GLU A 184 3.00 -14.75 26.91
N ASP A 185 2.58 -13.53 26.53
CA ASP A 185 1.18 -13.11 26.58
C ASP A 185 0.35 -13.82 25.51
N LYS A 186 -0.68 -14.56 25.95
CA LYS A 186 -1.56 -15.35 25.08
C LYS A 186 -2.27 -14.49 24.03
N LEU A 187 -2.65 -13.26 24.38
CA LEU A 187 -3.37 -12.37 23.47
C LEU A 187 -2.44 -11.81 22.39
N ALA A 188 -1.20 -11.46 22.75
CA ALA A 188 -0.17 -11.08 21.80
C ALA A 188 0.22 -12.24 20.87
N ALA A 189 0.28 -13.47 21.40
CA ALA A 189 0.47 -14.68 20.59
C ALA A 189 -0.67 -14.87 19.58
N GLU A 190 -1.92 -14.71 20.02
CA GLU A 190 -3.11 -14.79 19.17
C GLU A 190 -3.09 -13.69 18.08
N PHE A 191 -2.72 -12.46 18.43
CA PHE A 191 -2.55 -11.37 17.48
C PHE A 191 -1.51 -11.69 16.41
N LEU A 192 -0.34 -12.21 16.79
CA LEU A 192 0.71 -12.57 15.83
C LEU A 192 0.29 -13.73 14.92
N ALA A 193 -0.42 -14.71 15.47
CA ALA A 193 -1.00 -15.80 14.68
C ALA A 193 -2.03 -15.27 13.67
N ALA A 194 -2.87 -14.29 14.06
CA ALA A 194 -3.80 -13.62 13.16
C ALA A 194 -3.08 -12.80 12.07
N TYR A 195 -2.05 -12.04 12.45
CA TYR A 195 -1.29 -11.17 11.54
C TYR A 195 -0.44 -11.95 10.53
N GLY A 196 0.22 -13.03 10.97
CA GLY A 196 1.01 -13.91 10.11
C GLY A 196 0.20 -14.99 9.39
N GLY A 197 -1.03 -15.24 9.83
CA GLY A 197 -1.88 -16.33 9.34
C GLY A 197 -2.33 -16.16 7.90
N SER A 198 -2.98 -17.20 7.37
CA SER A 198 -3.39 -17.29 5.96
C SER A 198 -4.31 -16.17 5.48
N LYS A 199 -5.06 -15.50 6.37
CA LYS A 199 -5.93 -14.38 5.99
C LYS A 199 -5.16 -13.06 5.83
N ALA A 200 -4.28 -12.73 6.76
CA ALA A 200 -3.58 -11.45 6.75
C ALA A 200 -2.25 -11.52 6.01
N LYS A 201 -1.51 -12.65 6.05
CA LYS A 201 -0.22 -12.85 5.38
C LYS A 201 0.79 -11.69 5.60
N GLY A 202 0.76 -11.06 6.78
CA GLY A 202 1.57 -9.88 7.11
C GLY A 202 1.05 -8.54 6.55
N ASN A 203 -0.11 -8.52 5.89
CA ASN A 203 -0.81 -7.31 5.45
C ASN A 203 -1.78 -6.86 6.55
N TYR A 204 -1.35 -5.83 7.31
CA TYR A 204 -2.07 -5.31 8.47
C TYR A 204 -3.47 -4.78 8.15
N LYS A 205 -3.79 -4.48 6.89
CA LYS A 205 -5.10 -3.96 6.52
C LYS A 205 -6.23 -4.96 6.77
N HIS A 206 -5.94 -6.26 6.69
CA HIS A 206 -6.92 -7.32 7.02
C HIS A 206 -7.28 -7.35 8.51
N LEU A 207 -6.40 -6.84 9.39
CA LEU A 207 -6.66 -6.79 10.84
C LEU A 207 -7.83 -5.88 11.22
N ARG A 208 -8.30 -5.05 10.28
CA ARG A 208 -9.42 -4.12 10.49
C ARG A 208 -10.79 -4.80 10.53
N THR A 209 -10.89 -6.03 10.00
CA THR A 209 -12.10 -6.86 9.98
C THR A 209 -11.88 -8.23 10.63
N MET A 210 -10.72 -8.43 11.27
CA MET A 210 -10.44 -9.63 12.05
C MET A 210 -10.55 -9.30 13.55
N TYR A 211 -11.02 -10.29 14.30
CA TYR A 211 -11.37 -10.14 15.72
C TYR A 211 -10.64 -11.21 16.55
N PRO A 212 -10.30 -10.91 17.82
CA PRO A 212 -9.99 -11.93 18.82
C PRO A 212 -11.17 -12.89 18.99
N LYS A 213 -10.91 -14.13 19.43
CA LYS A 213 -11.95 -15.17 19.55
C LYS A 213 -13.18 -14.77 20.39
N ASP A 214 -12.96 -13.94 21.41
CA ASP A 214 -13.99 -13.57 22.40
C ASP A 214 -14.22 -12.04 22.49
N ASP A 215 -13.84 -11.27 21.47
CA ASP A 215 -13.99 -9.81 21.47
C ASP A 215 -14.70 -9.32 20.19
N THR A 216 -15.54 -8.30 20.33
CA THR A 216 -16.20 -7.60 19.21
C THR A 216 -15.30 -6.51 18.60
N THR A 217 -14.17 -6.22 19.23
CA THR A 217 -13.21 -5.20 18.81
C THR A 217 -12.20 -5.79 17.83
N SER A 218 -12.00 -5.14 16.68
CA SER A 218 -11.03 -5.61 15.69
C SER A 218 -9.58 -5.49 16.16
N TRP A 219 -8.69 -6.33 15.61
CA TRP A 219 -7.29 -6.43 16.01
C TRP A 219 -6.52 -5.12 15.91
N ASP A 220 -6.79 -4.28 14.91
CA ASP A 220 -6.15 -2.96 14.77
C ASP A 220 -6.42 -2.05 15.99
N ILE A 221 -7.65 -2.06 16.50
CA ILE A 221 -8.05 -1.28 17.68
C ILE A 221 -7.46 -1.90 18.96
N VAL A 222 -7.57 -3.22 19.13
CA VAL A 222 -7.01 -3.93 20.30
C VAL A 222 -5.52 -3.66 20.42
N ARG A 223 -4.78 -3.80 19.31
CA ARG A 223 -3.36 -3.48 19.20
C ARG A 223 -3.06 -2.05 19.63
N ASN A 224 -3.80 -1.07 19.09
CA ASN A 224 -3.57 0.34 19.43
C ASN A 224 -3.86 0.62 20.91
N ARG A 225 -4.88 0.02 21.52
CA ARG A 225 -5.11 0.15 22.97
C ARG A 225 -3.95 -0.43 23.79
N LYS A 226 -3.43 -1.60 23.40
CA LYS A 226 -2.31 -2.25 24.09
C LYS A 226 -1.01 -1.44 23.97
N ILE A 227 -0.65 -1.01 22.76
CA ILE A 227 0.54 -0.16 22.55
C ILE A 227 0.44 1.15 23.34
N ALA A 228 -0.74 1.77 23.43
CA ALA A 228 -0.91 3.00 24.18
C ALA A 228 -0.52 2.82 25.66
N LYS A 229 -1.03 1.75 26.30
CA LYS A 229 -0.70 1.41 27.68
C LYS A 229 0.79 1.14 27.87
N LEU A 230 1.42 0.43 26.94
CA LEU A 230 2.85 0.14 27.00
C LEU A 230 3.70 1.41 26.85
N LEU A 231 3.32 2.32 25.94
CA LEU A 231 4.00 3.60 25.77
C LEU A 231 3.84 4.51 27.00
N GLU A 232 2.70 4.47 27.68
CA GLU A 232 2.51 5.18 28.95
C GLU A 232 3.43 4.63 30.03
N LYS A 233 3.53 3.30 30.18
CA LYS A 233 4.47 2.66 31.12
C LYS A 233 5.93 3.05 30.84
N ILE A 234 6.34 3.01 29.56
CA ILE A 234 7.69 3.40 29.15
C ILE A 234 7.98 4.86 29.53
N LYS A 235 7.00 5.75 29.35
CA LYS A 235 7.14 7.16 29.74
C LYS A 235 7.20 7.35 31.25
N SER A 236 6.40 6.61 32.03
CA SER A 236 6.39 6.74 33.49
C SER A 236 7.65 6.18 34.14
N GLU A 237 8.22 5.12 33.56
CA GLU A 237 9.41 4.44 34.10
C GLU A 237 10.72 4.94 33.49
N ASP A 238 10.67 5.89 32.54
CA ASP A 238 11.78 6.32 31.68
C ASP A 238 12.58 5.11 31.12
N ALA A 239 11.83 4.07 30.74
CA ALA A 239 12.40 2.77 30.40
C ALA A 239 13.11 2.84 29.05
N LYS A 240 14.33 2.30 29.01
CA LYS A 240 15.08 2.18 27.76
C LYS A 240 14.53 1.02 26.93
N LEU A 241 14.45 1.22 25.61
CA LEU A 241 13.98 0.18 24.68
C LEU A 241 15.05 -0.86 24.36
N PHE A 242 16.33 -0.52 24.53
CA PHE A 242 17.44 -1.43 24.26
C PHE A 242 18.43 -1.44 25.41
N ASP A 243 18.93 -2.62 25.72
CA ASP A 243 20.02 -2.82 26.65
C ASP A 243 21.31 -2.19 26.11
N LYS A 244 22.03 -1.50 26.99
CA LYS A 244 23.30 -0.84 26.63
C LYS A 244 24.41 -1.84 26.33
N GLU A 245 24.42 -2.97 27.01
CA GLU A 245 25.50 -3.96 26.95
C GLU A 245 25.32 -4.95 25.81
N THR A 246 24.12 -5.55 25.70
CA THR A 246 23.84 -6.58 24.70
C THR A 246 23.34 -5.98 23.38
N GLY A 247 22.81 -4.76 23.41
CA GLY A 247 22.09 -4.16 22.28
C GLY A 247 20.76 -4.84 21.97
N ALA A 248 20.28 -5.73 22.84
CA ALA A 248 19.01 -6.43 22.70
C ALA A 248 17.82 -5.53 23.07
N PRO A 249 16.63 -5.76 22.49
CA PRO A 249 15.39 -5.16 22.97
C PRO A 249 15.15 -5.56 24.43
N THR A 250 14.78 -4.60 25.27
CA THR A 250 14.35 -4.87 26.65
C THR A 250 13.01 -5.61 26.67
N GLU A 251 12.62 -6.19 27.80
CA GLU A 251 11.35 -6.91 27.96
C GLU A 251 10.15 -6.06 27.52
N ILE A 252 10.07 -4.81 27.99
CA ILE A 252 8.99 -3.88 27.61
C ILE A 252 9.02 -3.52 26.11
N HIS A 253 10.20 -3.53 25.48
CA HIS A 253 10.30 -3.33 24.03
C HIS A 253 9.89 -4.59 23.26
N LEU A 254 10.20 -5.78 23.76
CA LEU A 254 9.71 -7.04 23.20
C LEU A 254 8.18 -7.07 23.23
N GLU A 255 7.55 -6.64 24.32
CA GLU A 255 6.08 -6.52 24.38
C GLU A 255 5.53 -5.59 23.27
N LEU A 256 6.14 -4.43 23.03
CA LEU A 256 5.76 -3.56 21.91
C LEU A 256 5.91 -4.27 20.55
N ILE A 257 7.02 -5.00 20.37
CA ILE A 257 7.33 -5.73 19.15
C ILE A 257 6.34 -6.86 18.91
N HIS A 258 5.87 -7.54 19.96
CA HIS A 258 4.83 -8.56 19.87
C HIS A 258 3.49 -7.96 19.41
N TRP A 259 3.24 -6.69 19.71
CA TRP A 259 2.16 -5.90 19.10
C TRP A 259 2.54 -5.29 17.74
N ALA A 260 3.55 -5.84 17.06
CA ALA A 260 4.06 -5.40 15.76
C ALA A 260 4.43 -3.91 15.72
N TYR A 261 5.01 -3.36 16.78
CA TYR A 261 5.41 -1.95 16.83
C TYR A 261 6.78 -1.74 17.46
N SER A 262 7.53 -0.78 16.92
CA SER A 262 8.76 -0.28 17.53
C SER A 262 8.95 1.19 17.15
N PRO A 263 9.19 2.10 18.12
CA PRO A 263 9.59 3.47 17.81
C PRO A 263 10.97 3.57 17.12
N GLN A 264 11.80 2.53 17.29
CA GLN A 264 13.19 2.49 16.80
C GLN A 264 13.38 1.31 15.84
N THR A 265 12.63 1.33 14.73
CA THR A 265 12.57 0.22 13.76
C THR A 265 13.94 -0.10 13.13
N ASP A 266 14.74 0.90 12.79
CA ASP A 266 16.04 0.68 12.14
C ASP A 266 17.09 0.08 13.08
N LYS A 267 17.05 0.47 14.36
CA LYS A 267 17.89 -0.14 15.40
C LYS A 267 17.49 -1.60 15.62
N LEU A 268 16.20 -1.91 15.58
CA LEU A 268 15.69 -3.28 15.68
C LEU A 268 16.14 -4.14 14.49
N LYS A 269 16.03 -3.63 13.25
CA LYS A 269 16.53 -4.34 12.05
C LYS A 269 18.02 -4.64 12.16
N SER A 270 18.80 -3.64 12.58
CA SER A 270 20.25 -3.78 12.78
C SER A 270 20.59 -4.85 13.82
N TYR A 271 19.82 -4.94 14.90
CA TYR A 271 19.98 -5.99 15.91
C TYR A 271 19.68 -7.39 15.36
N VAL A 272 18.57 -7.55 14.66
CA VAL A 272 18.18 -8.83 14.03
C VAL A 272 19.21 -9.29 13.00
N GLU A 273 19.78 -8.37 12.21
CA GLU A 273 20.87 -8.69 11.28
C GLU A 273 22.15 -9.14 12.01
N LYS A 274 22.48 -8.54 13.15
CA LYS A 274 23.61 -8.97 13.98
C LYS A 274 23.43 -10.38 14.53
N ILE A 275 22.22 -10.74 14.97
CA ILE A 275 21.90 -12.11 15.40
C ILE A 275 22.08 -13.08 14.24
N ALA A 276 21.54 -12.76 13.05
CA ALA A 276 21.67 -13.61 11.88
C ALA A 276 23.13 -13.84 11.45
N LYS A 277 23.97 -12.78 11.53
CA LYS A 277 25.42 -12.86 11.22
C LYS A 277 26.25 -13.58 12.27
N LYS A 278 25.78 -13.71 13.52
CA LYS A 278 26.42 -14.53 14.56
C LYS A 278 26.03 -16.01 14.49
N SER A 279 24.99 -16.36 13.72
CA SER A 279 24.49 -17.72 13.53
C SER A 279 25.08 -18.57 12.35
N PRO A 280 26.16 -18.20 11.60
CA PRO A 280 26.70 -19.07 10.56
C PRO A 280 27.98 -19.78 11.03
N GLU A 281 27.87 -20.75 11.94
CA GLU A 281 28.94 -21.74 12.11
C GLU A 281 28.39 -23.06 12.68
N LYS A 282 27.94 -23.95 11.79
CA LYS A 282 28.02 -25.41 11.97
C LYS A 282 27.76 -26.15 10.67
N ARG A 283 28.81 -26.88 10.25
CA ARG A 283 28.90 -28.01 9.29
C ARG A 283 29.22 -27.69 7.83
N LYS A 284 30.51 -27.63 7.52
CA LYS A 284 31.14 -28.77 6.82
C LYS A 284 32.34 -29.21 7.66
N LEU A 285 32.20 -30.39 8.24
CA LEU A 285 33.29 -31.11 8.90
C LEU A 285 34.09 -31.84 7.81
N ASP A 286 35.38 -31.87 8.05
CA ASP A 286 36.49 -32.39 7.28
C ASP A 286 36.26 -33.73 6.59
N THR A 287 36.81 -33.84 5.38
CA THR A 287 37.30 -35.12 4.87
C THR A 287 38.73 -34.89 4.44
N ASP A 288 39.63 -35.34 5.31
CA ASP A 288 41.06 -35.48 5.08
C ASP A 288 41.30 -36.52 3.97
N SER A 289 42.09 -36.15 2.97
CA SER A 289 42.78 -37.09 2.08
C SER A 289 43.90 -36.35 1.34
N SER A 290 45.07 -36.41 1.98
CA SER A 290 46.41 -36.20 1.44
C SER A 290 46.61 -36.32 -0.07
N SER A 291 47.31 -35.35 -0.67
CA SER A 291 48.46 -35.62 -1.54
C SER A 291 49.29 -34.34 -1.73
N VAL A 292 50.47 -34.41 -1.13
CA VAL A 292 51.72 -33.71 -1.45
C VAL A 292 51.84 -33.38 -2.94
N ASP A 293 52.22 -32.15 -3.28
CA ASP A 293 53.48 -31.95 -4.01
C ASP A 293 54.00 -30.52 -3.96
N ASN A 294 55.33 -30.48 -4.01
CA ASN A 294 56.26 -29.46 -3.60
C ASN A 294 56.74 -28.66 -4.81
N SER A 295 56.76 -27.32 -4.75
CA SER A 295 57.80 -26.56 -5.45
C SER A 295 57.97 -25.15 -4.86
N SER A 296 59.06 -25.01 -4.14
CA SER A 296 59.71 -23.77 -3.71
C SER A 296 60.09 -22.87 -4.89
N SER A 297 59.95 -21.55 -4.71
CA SER A 297 60.98 -20.59 -5.10
C SER A 297 60.76 -19.27 -4.39
N SER A 298 61.67 -18.98 -3.47
CA SER A 298 61.88 -17.71 -2.78
C SER A 298 62.13 -16.55 -3.73
N ASN A 299 61.65 -15.35 -3.38
CA ASN A 299 62.58 -14.23 -3.23
C ASN A 299 62.03 -13.16 -2.27
N SER A 300 62.86 -12.84 -1.30
CA SER A 300 62.81 -11.68 -0.42
C SER A 300 63.11 -10.41 -1.20
N GLU A 301 62.44 -9.30 -0.89
CA GLU A 301 63.07 -8.14 -0.26
C GLU A 301 62.06 -7.01 -0.02
N SER A 302 62.19 -6.47 1.19
CA SER A 302 61.77 -5.18 1.72
C SER A 302 61.81 -4.00 0.74
N ASP A 303 60.83 -3.09 0.81
CA ASP A 303 61.16 -1.70 1.14
C ASP A 303 59.97 -0.81 1.54
N GLU A 304 60.35 0.23 2.28
CA GLU A 304 59.56 1.23 2.98
C GLU A 304 58.62 2.12 2.14
N LYS A 305 57.61 2.66 2.86
CA LYS A 305 57.03 4.02 2.80
C LYS A 305 57.01 4.77 1.45
N SER A 306 55.82 5.22 1.07
CA SER A 306 55.55 6.67 0.92
C SER A 306 54.08 6.99 0.64
N VAL A 307 53.51 7.80 1.53
CA VAL A 307 52.30 8.59 1.29
C VAL A 307 52.68 9.80 0.42
N PRO A 308 51.80 10.26 -0.49
CA PRO A 308 51.72 11.71 -0.69
C PRO A 308 50.31 12.29 -0.56
N LYS A 309 50.34 13.50 0.00
CA LYS A 309 49.24 14.38 0.41
C LYS A 309 48.39 14.93 -0.75
N LYS A 310 47.13 15.21 -0.38
CA LYS A 310 46.23 16.26 -0.86
C LYS A 310 46.89 17.43 -1.62
N LYS A 311 46.25 17.86 -2.71
CA LYS A 311 46.08 19.28 -3.05
C LYS A 311 44.63 19.59 -3.41
N ARG A 312 44.07 20.56 -2.70
CA ARG A 312 42.89 21.35 -3.05
C ARG A 312 43.19 22.18 -4.31
N LYS A 313 42.14 22.49 -5.09
CA LYS A 313 42.14 23.65 -5.98
C LYS A 313 40.83 24.42 -5.75
N GLU A 314 40.99 25.66 -5.31
CA GLU A 314 40.00 26.73 -5.43
C GLU A 314 40.04 27.22 -6.89
N GLU A 315 38.86 27.45 -7.45
CA GLU A 315 38.48 28.66 -8.18
C GLU A 315 36.95 28.78 -8.15
#